data_AF-A0A3B8Q1V7-F1
#
_entry.id   AF-A0A3B8Q1V7-F1
#
_cell.length_a   1.000
_cell.length_b   1.000
_cell.length_c   1.000
_cell.angle_alpha   90.00
_cell.angle_beta   90.00
_cell.angle_gamma   90.00
#
_symmetry.space_group_name_H-M   'P 1'
#
loop_
_entity.id
_entity.type
_entity.pdbx_description
1 polymer ?
#
loop_
_entity_poly.entity_id
_entity_poly.type
_entity_poly.pdbx_seq_one_letter_code
_entity_poly.pdbx_strand_id
1 'polypeptide(L)' 'MSGRLTGKSVVIIGGTSGLGLAATRACVREGARVVVV' A
#
# COMPACT_ATOMS: atom_id res chain seq x y z
N MET A 1 -0.36 -14.54 6.88
CA MET A 1 -1.21 -13.68 7.75
C MET A 1 -1.76 -12.57 6.88
N SER A 2 -3.07 -12.49 6.71
CA SER A 2 -3.72 -11.47 5.88
C SER A 2 -4.38 -10.42 6.78
N GLY A 3 -4.41 -9.17 6.34
CA GLY A 3 -5.14 -8.07 6.98
C GLY A 3 -4.33 -7.25 7.99
N ARG A 4 -3.00 -7.31 7.97
CA ARG A 4 -2.14 -6.61 8.95
C ARG A 4 -2.31 -5.08 8.95
N LEU A 5 -2.76 -4.52 7.83
CA LEU A 5 -2.92 -3.08 7.64
C LEU A 5 -4.40 -2.66 7.56
N THR A 6 -5.32 -3.53 7.96
CA THR A 6 -6.75 -3.24 7.94
C THR A 6 -7.05 -1.96 8.75
N GLY A 7 -7.75 -1.04 8.09
CA GLY A 7 -8.15 0.25 8.68
C GLY A 7 -7.01 1.26 8.84
N LYS A 8 -5.83 0.99 8.30
CA LYS A 8 -4.71 1.95 8.29
C LYS A 8 -4.71 2.75 6.99
N SER A 9 -4.38 4.03 7.11
CA SER A 9 -4.11 4.91 5.97
C SER A 9 -2.61 4.99 5.74
N VAL A 10 -2.16 4.75 4.50
CA VAL A 10 -0.74 4.72 4.13
C VAL A 10 -0.51 5.64 2.93
N VAL A 11 0.46 6.53 3.03
CA VAL A 11 0.92 7.36 1.91
C VAL A 11 2.19 6.75 1.34
N ILE A 12 2.22 6.49 0.03
CA ILE A 12 3.37 5.93 -0.68
C ILE A 12 3.79 6.89 -1.78
N ILE A 13 4.98 7.48 -1.65
CA ILE A 13 5.57 8.34 -2.67
C ILE A 13 6.28 7.47 -3.71
N GLY A 14 6.14 7.81 -4.99
CA GLY A 14 6.72 7.04 -6.10
C GLY A 14 6.01 5.70 -6.32
N GLY A 15 4.75 5.57 -5.90
CA GLY A 15 3.99 4.31 -5.91
C GLY A 15 3.53 3.82 -7.30
N THR A 16 3.90 4.52 -8.37
CA THR A 16 3.40 4.27 -9.73
C THR A 16 4.23 3.25 -10.52
N SER A 17 5.47 2.97 -10.11
CA SER A 17 6.36 2.03 -10.81
C SER A 17 7.30 1.29 -9.86
N GLY A 18 7.97 0.25 -10.38
CA GLY A 18 9.05 -0.47 -9.68
C GLY A 18 8.68 -0.91 -8.27
N LEU A 19 9.56 -0.60 -7.32
CA LEU A 19 9.39 -0.96 -5.90
C LEU A 19 8.19 -0.26 -5.25
N GLY A 20 7.91 1.00 -5.60
CA GLY A 20 6.78 1.74 -5.06
C GLY A 20 5.44 1.11 -5.43
N LEU A 21 5.31 0.62 -6.66
CA LEU A 21 4.13 -0.12 -7.10
C LEU A 21 3.99 -1.47 -6.38
N ALA A 22 5.10 -2.18 -6.19
CA ALA A 22 5.09 -3.44 -5.45
C ALA A 22 4.64 -3.25 -3.99
N ALA A 23 5.16 -2.20 -3.33
CA ALA A 23 4.77 -1.83 -1.96
C ALA A 23 3.29 -1.42 -1.89
N THR A 24 2.82 -0.58 -2.81
CA THR A 24 1.40 -0.17 -2.91
C THR A 24 0.49 -1.39 -3.00
N ARG A 25 0.79 -2.34 -3.89
CA ARG A 25 0.01 -3.57 -4.04
C ARG A 25 0.02 -4.43 -2.77
N ALA A 26 1.16 -4.54 -2.10
CA ALA A 26 1.26 -5.26 -0.85
C ALA A 26 0.39 -4.61 0.25
N CYS A 27 0.44 -3.29 0.37
CA CYS A 27 -0.35 -2.56 1.35
C CYS A 27 -1.86 -2.69 1.11
N VAL A 28 -2.30 -2.58 -0.14
CA VAL A 28 -3.72 -2.77 -0.51
C VAL A 28 -4.18 -4.18 -0.19
N ARG A 29 -3.38 -5.22 -0.52
CA ARG A 29 -3.73 -6.62 -0.18
C ARG A 29 -3.86 -6.86 1.32
N GLU A 30 -3.13 -6.11 2.14
CA GLU A 30 -3.21 -6.19 3.61
C GLU A 30 -4.33 -5.31 4.21
N GLY A 31 -5.20 -4.72 3.39
CA GLY A 31 -6.38 -3.98 3.82
C GLY A 31 -6.14 -2.50 4.13
N ALA A 32 -5.02 -1.94 3.69
CA ALA A 32 -4.73 -0.51 3.86
C ALA A 32 -5.54 0.35 2.87
N ARG A 33 -5.89 1.56 3.31
CA ARG A 33 -6.30 2.67 2.44
C ARG A 33 -5.04 3.39 1.98
N VAL A 34 -4.68 3.27 0.70
CA VAL A 34 -3.43 3.80 0.18
C VAL A 34 -3.66 5.05 -0.64
N VAL A 35 -2.88 6.10 -0.39
CA VAL A 35 -2.74 7.27 -1.25
C VAL A 35 -1.35 7.23 -1.88
N VAL A 36 -1.29 7.40 -3.20
CA VAL A 36 -0.03 7.42 -3.95
C VAL A 36 0.26 8.85 -4.40
N VAL A 37 1.50 9.29 -4.21
CA VAL A 37 2.02 10.60 -4.66
C VAL A 37 3.19 10.41 -5.60
#